data_AF-A0A7C2K8B2-F1
#
_entry.id   AF-A0A7C2K8B2-F1
#
_cell.length_a   1.000
_cell.length_b   1.000
_cell.length_c   1.000
_cell.angle_alpha   90.00
_cell.angle_beta   90.00
_cell.angle_gamma   90.00
#
_symmetry.space_group_name_H-M   'P 1'
#
loop_
_entity.id
_entity.type
_entity.pdbx_description
1 polymer ?
#
loop_
_entity_poly.entity_id
_entity_poly.type
_entity_poly.pdbx_seq_one_letter_code
_entity_poly.pdbx_strand_id
1 'polypeptide(L)' 'MNNYAVYVGVDVSKHSFTTTLLFDELRKTFNVPSKPEQFENRLR' A
#
# COMPACT_ATOMS: atom_id res chain seq x y z
N MET A 1 11.81 9.11 25.55
CA MET A 1 11.53 8.31 24.34
C MET A 1 10.56 9.10 23.50
N ASN A 2 10.98 9.53 22.31
CA ASN A 2 10.06 10.20 21.37
C ASN A 2 9.21 9.12 20.73
N ASN A 3 7.93 9.10 21.07
CA ASN A 3 6.96 8.20 20.46
C ASN A 3 6.60 8.77 19.10
N TYR A 4 6.88 8.03 18.03
CA TYR A 4 6.46 8.37 16.68
C TYR A 4 5.23 7.54 16.32
N ALA A 5 4.18 8.20 15.84
CA ALA A 5 3.01 7.53 15.27
C ALA A 5 3.17 7.47 13.75
N VAL A 6 3.22 6.26 13.20
CA VAL A 6 3.18 6.04 11.75
C VAL A 6 1.75 5.64 11.38
N TYR A 7 1.12 6.37 10.48
CA TYR A 7 -0.19 6.02 9.96
C TYR A 7 -0.04 5.45 8.55
N VAL A 8 -0.60 4.27 8.34
CA VAL A 8 -0.58 3.56 7.06
C VAL A 8 -2.02 3.37 6.58
N GLY A 9 -2.40 4.08 5.52
CA GLY A 9 -3.67 3.87 4.84
C GLY A 9 -3.46 2.93 3.66
N VAL A 10 -4.15 1.79 3.65
CA VAL A 10 -4.07 0.78 2.59
C VAL A 10 -5.39 0.74 1.83
N ASP A 11 -5.31 0.89 0.52
CA ASP A 11 -6.43 0.71 -0.41
C ASP A 11 -6.06 -0.40 -1.42
N VAL A 12 -6.93 -1.40 -1.54
CA VAL A 12 -6.70 -2.58 -2.37
C VAL A 12 -7.82 -2.71 -3.38
N SER A 13 -7.45 -2.70 -4.66
CA SER A 13 -8.34 -2.99 -5.76
C SER A 13 -7.81 -4.14 -6.61
N LYS A 14 -8.64 -4.66 -7.52
CA LYS A 14 -8.23 -5.66 -8.51
C LYS A 14 -7.05 -5.17 -9.39
N HIS A 15 -6.89 -3.86 -9.51
CA HIS A 15 -5.93 -3.22 -10.42
C HIS A 15 -4.69 -2.67 -9.73
N SER A 16 -4.79 -2.31 -8.45
CA SER A 16 -3.66 -1.72 -7.71
C SER A 16 -3.79 -1.86 -6.21
N PHE A 17 -2.63 -1.92 -5.56
CA PHE A 17 -2.41 -1.71 -4.14
C PHE A 17 -1.86 -0.29 -3.94
N THR A 18 -2.59 0.55 -3.23
CA THR A 18 -2.16 1.91 -2.91
C THR A 18 -1.93 2.02 -1.41
N THR A 19 -0.76 2.50 -1.00
CA THR A 19 -0.45 2.78 0.40
C THR A 19 -0.04 4.23 0.57
N THR A 20 -0.60 4.91 1.56
CA THR A 20 -0.16 6.24 1.97
C THR A 20 0.47 6.17 3.34
N LEU A 21 1.72 6.64 3.43
CA LEU A 21 2.48 6.72 4.66
C LEU A 21 2.51 8.18 5.12
N LEU A 22 2.08 8.40 6.37
CA LEU A 22 2.14 9.69 7.05
C LEU A 22 3.14 9.57 8.20
N PHE A 23 4.18 10.38 8.14
CA PHE A 23 5.20 10.49 9.18
C PHE A 23 5.58 11.97 9.35
N ASP A 24 5.17 12.56 10.47
CA ASP A 24 5.32 14.01 10.71
C ASP A 24 4.70 14.83 9.56
N GLU A 25 5.43 15.74 8.91
CA GLU A 25 4.98 16.47 7.73
C GLU A 25 5.15 15.68 6.41
N LEU A 26 5.79 14.50 6.46
CA LEU A 26 6.03 13.68 5.28
C LEU A 26 4.78 12.87 4.94
N ARG A 27 4.15 13.21 3.81
CA ARG A 27 3.13 12.40 3.15
C ARG A 27 3.70 11.76 1.90
N LYS A 28 3.75 10.43 1.87
CA LYS A 28 4.22 9.68 0.70
C LYS A 28 3.22 8.62 0.29
N THR A 29 2.83 8.65 -0.98
CA THR A 29 1.92 7.67 -1.58
C THR A 29 2.70 6.72 -2.48
N PHE A 30 2.48 5.43 -2.29
CA PHE A 30 3.00 4.35 -3.11
C PHE A 30 1.83 3.70 -3.83
N ASN A 31 1.90 3.63 -5.15
CA ASN A 31 0.96 2.86 -5.96
C ASN A 31 1.72 1.69 -6.57
N VAL A 32 1.33 0.48 -6.20
CA VAL A 32 1.84 -0.76 -6.73
C VAL A 32 0.74 -1.36 -7.60
N PRO A 33 0.87 -1.34 -8.93
CA PRO A 33 -0.12 -1.96 -9.80
C PRO A 33 -0.21 -3.46 -9.50
N SER A 34 -1.43 -3.95 -9.36
CA SER A 34 -1.71 -5.37 -9.18
C SER A 34 -1.40 -6.09 -10.48
N LYS A 35 -0.79 -7.29 -10.38
CA LYS A 35 -0.59 -8.19 -11.52
C LYS A 35 -1.57 -9.36 -11.40
N PRO A 36 -2.86 -9.17 -11.73
CA PRO A 36 -3.90 -10.17 -11.50
C PRO A 36 -3.59 -11.51 -12.18
N GLU A 37 -2.97 -11.51 -13.36
CA GLU A 37 -2.53 -12.73 -14.06
C GLU A 37 -1.57 -13.60 -13.23
N GLN A 38 -0.68 -12.98 -12.45
CA GLN A 38 0.24 -13.70 -11.56
C GLN A 38 -0.46 -14.28 -10.33
N PHE A 39 -1.59 -13.71 -9.93
CA PHE A 39 -2.38 -14.16 -8.80
C PHE A 39 -3.33 -15.30 -9.20
N GLU A 40 -3.98 -15.18 -10.36
CA GLU A 40 -4.89 -16.20 -10.90
C GLU A 40 -4.14 -17.50 -11.24
N ASN A 41 -2.91 -17.42 -11.73
CA ASN A 41 -2.06 -18.60 -11.97
C ASN A 41 -1.60 -19.34 -10.69
N ARG A 42 -1.71 -18.71 -9.50
CA ARG A 42 -1.40 -19.36 -8.22
C ARG A 42 -2.60 -20.07 -7.58
N LEU A 43 -3.81 -19.81 -8.09
CA LEU A 43 -5.06 -20.41 -7.61
C LEU A 43 -5.51 -21.62 -8.44
N ARG A 44 -4.88 -21.87 -9.59
CA ARG A 44 -5.05 -23.07 -10.42
C ARG A 44 -4.05 -24.13 -10.04
#